data_AF-G2QGX5-F1
#
_entry.id   AF-G2QGX5-F1
#
_cell.length_a   1.000
_cell.length_b   1.000
_cell.length_c   1.000
_cell.angle_alpha   90.00
_cell.angle_beta   90.00
_cell.angle_gamma   90.00
#
_symmetry.space_group_name_H-M   'P 1'
#
loop_
_entity.id
_entity.type
_entity.pdbx_description
1 polymer ?
#
loop_
_entity_poly.entity_id
_entity_poly.type
_entity_poly.pdbx_seq_one_letter_code
_entity_poly.pdbx_strand_id
1 'polypeptide(L)'
;MTESAPYQRDDRLGAELSRDAPSGQVNDPSYKTRGTEAVPVVDDDAPIDDPLKPGSADSDRQLEQDEREAVDKGNVLKERTRKAKPTGTYAEPSDAQMGLREER
;
A
#
# COMPACT_ATOMS: atom_id res chain seq x y z
N MET A 1 -49.21 4.71 -29.11
CA MET A 1 -49.10 3.69 -28.04
C MET A 1 -47.61 3.48 -27.82
N THR A 2 -47.10 3.87 -26.66
CA THR A 2 -45.65 3.87 -26.37
C THR A 2 -45.30 2.57 -25.67
N GLU A 3 -44.49 1.74 -26.30
CA GLU A 3 -44.01 0.46 -25.76
C GLU A 3 -42.95 0.74 -24.69
N SER A 4 -43.24 0.38 -23.45
CA SER A 4 -42.30 0.49 -22.33
C SER A 4 -41.42 -0.75 -22.27
N ALA A 5 -40.10 -0.56 -22.34
CA ALA A 5 -39.11 -1.62 -22.20
C ALA A 5 -39.20 -2.34 -20.84
N PRO A 6 -38.96 -3.67 -20.78
CA PRO A 6 -38.96 -4.39 -19.52
C PRO A 6 -37.74 -4.00 -18.68
N TYR A 7 -37.98 -3.40 -17.52
CA TYR A 7 -36.97 -3.28 -16.46
C TYR A 7 -36.52 -4.69 -16.06
N GLN A 8 -35.26 -5.03 -16.32
CA GLN A 8 -34.60 -6.16 -15.66
C GLN A 8 -34.46 -5.80 -14.18
N ARG A 9 -35.33 -6.38 -13.35
CA ARG A 9 -35.15 -6.39 -11.89
C ARG A 9 -34.24 -7.55 -11.55
N ASP A 10 -32.95 -7.39 -11.81
CA ASP A 10 -31.95 -8.20 -11.11
C ASP A 10 -31.94 -7.75 -9.64
N ASP A 11 -31.55 -8.67 -8.76
CA ASP A 11 -31.37 -8.47 -7.31
C ASP A 11 -32.62 -8.74 -6.46
N ARG A 12 -33.19 -9.95 -6.58
CA ARG A 12 -33.75 -10.60 -5.38
C ARG A 12 -32.59 -11.08 -4.52
N LEU A 13 -32.27 -10.35 -3.45
CA LEU A 13 -31.37 -10.79 -2.39
C LEU A 13 -31.86 -12.13 -1.85
N GLY A 14 -31.11 -13.21 -2.11
CA GLY A 14 -31.43 -14.57 -1.66
C GLY A 14 -31.78 -15.58 -2.75
N ALA A 15 -31.61 -15.28 -4.04
CA ALA A 15 -31.64 -16.32 -5.07
C ALA A 15 -30.50 -17.32 -4.84
N GLU A 16 -30.79 -18.63 -4.82
CA GLU A 16 -29.76 -19.65 -4.82
C GLU A 16 -28.92 -19.51 -6.09
N LEU A 17 -27.68 -19.03 -5.92
CA LEU A 17 -26.72 -18.95 -7.00
C LEU A 17 -26.51 -20.35 -7.56
N SER A 18 -26.62 -20.50 -8.88
CA SER A 18 -26.37 -21.78 -9.54
C SER A 18 -25.02 -22.33 -9.10
N ARG A 19 -24.99 -23.56 -8.59
CA ARG A 19 -23.76 -24.24 -8.15
C ARG A 19 -22.76 -24.48 -9.29
N ASP A 20 -23.18 -24.21 -10.52
CA ASP A 20 -22.37 -24.20 -11.75
C ASP A 20 -21.55 -22.91 -11.93
N ALA A 21 -21.61 -21.96 -11.01
CA ALA A 21 -20.66 -20.85 -11.01
C ALA A 21 -19.24 -21.41 -10.80
N PRO A 22 -18.28 -21.13 -11.71
CA PRO A 22 -16.91 -21.55 -11.48
C PRO A 22 -16.42 -20.90 -10.19
N SER A 23 -15.97 -21.71 -9.24
CA SER A 23 -15.18 -21.23 -8.12
C SER A 23 -13.88 -20.71 -8.70
N GLY A 24 -13.83 -19.42 -9.03
CA GLY A 24 -12.65 -18.80 -9.64
C GLY A 24 -11.39 -19.21 -8.86
N GLN A 25 -10.32 -19.52 -9.58
CA GLN A 25 -9.05 -19.84 -8.94
C GLN A 25 -8.53 -18.57 -8.26
N VAL A 26 -8.36 -18.62 -6.94
CA VAL A 26 -7.98 -17.45 -6.13
C VAL A 26 -6.50 -17.10 -6.30
N ASN A 27 -5.68 -18.07 -6.72
CA ASN A 27 -4.26 -17.90 -6.99
C ASN A 27 -3.94 -18.26 -8.45
N ASP A 28 -3.39 -17.30 -9.20
CA ASP A 28 -2.92 -17.51 -10.57
C ASP A 28 -1.47 -17.03 -10.74
N PRO A 29 -0.46 -17.91 -10.77
CA PRO A 29 0.93 -17.49 -10.91
C PRO A 29 1.34 -17.11 -12.34
N SER A 30 0.41 -17.08 -13.31
CA SER A 30 0.72 -16.86 -14.73
C SER A 30 1.46 -15.54 -15.00
N TYR A 31 1.24 -14.51 -14.18
CA TYR A 31 1.90 -13.21 -14.28
C TYR A 31 3.39 -13.21 -13.92
N LYS A 32 3.89 -14.26 -13.24
CA LYS A 32 5.30 -14.38 -12.80
C LYS A 32 6.25 -14.68 -13.95
N THR A 33 5.71 -15.07 -15.10
CA THR A 33 6.49 -15.49 -16.25
C THR A 33 6.01 -14.79 -17.50
N ARG A 34 6.96 -14.32 -18.33
CA ARG A 34 6.69 -13.88 -19.68
C ARG A 34 7.30 -14.90 -20.64
N GLY A 35 6.52 -15.92 -21.00
CA GLY A 35 7.06 -17.06 -21.75
C GLY A 35 7.97 -17.91 -20.87
N THR A 36 9.28 -17.90 -21.14
CA THR A 36 10.31 -18.61 -20.36
C THR A 36 11.07 -17.72 -19.37
N GLU A 37 10.86 -16.40 -19.43
CA GLU A 37 11.57 -15.43 -18.59
C GLU A 37 10.78 -15.15 -17.31
N ALA A 38 11.47 -15.17 -16.16
CA ALA A 38 10.89 -14.80 -14.87
C ALA A 38 10.77 -13.27 -14.77
N VAL A 39 9.60 -12.79 -14.36
CA VAL A 39 9.31 -11.38 -14.12
C VAL A 39 9.54 -11.10 -12.63
N PRO A 40 10.23 -10.01 -12.24
CA PRO A 40 10.53 -9.71 -10.84
C PRO A 40 9.31 -9.10 -10.12
N VAL A 41 8.27 -9.90 -9.96
CA VAL A 41 7.02 -9.55 -9.27
C VAL A 41 6.86 -10.43 -8.04
N VAL A 42 6.18 -9.88 -7.04
CA VAL A 42 5.87 -10.57 -5.78
C VAL A 42 4.62 -11.41 -5.98
N ASP A 43 4.63 -12.63 -5.45
CA ASP A 43 3.50 -13.56 -5.52
C ASP A 43 2.33 -13.08 -4.65
N ASP A 44 1.09 -13.41 -5.04
CA ASP A 44 -0.11 -13.07 -4.26
C ASP A 44 -0.07 -13.67 -2.84
N ASP A 45 0.53 -14.85 -2.70
CA ASP A 45 0.70 -15.55 -1.42
C ASP A 45 2.06 -15.25 -0.76
N ALA A 46 2.88 -14.37 -1.35
CA ALA A 46 4.16 -14.04 -0.74
C ALA A 46 3.91 -13.38 0.63
N PRO A 47 4.61 -13.82 1.69
CA PRO A 47 4.54 -13.14 2.97
C PRO A 47 5.09 -11.72 2.79
N ILE A 48 4.23 -10.72 3.00
CA ILE A 48 4.62 -9.32 3.05
C ILE A 48 4.93 -9.00 4.51
N ASP A 49 6.07 -8.36 4.75
CA ASP A 49 6.38 -7.81 6.06
C ASP A 49 5.36 -6.70 6.38
N ASP A 50 4.51 -6.97 7.37
CA ASP A 50 3.63 -5.96 7.92
C ASP A 50 4.48 -5.01 8.79
N PRO A 51 4.57 -3.71 8.45
CA PRO A 51 5.25 -2.76 9.33
C PRO A 51 4.57 -2.63 10.69
N LEU A 52 3.30 -3.04 10.81
CA LEU A 52 2.58 -3.08 12.07
C LEU A 52 3.05 -4.27 12.90
N LYS A 53 3.60 -3.97 14.08
CA LYS A 53 3.94 -4.98 15.09
C LYS A 53 2.76 -5.14 16.06
N PRO A 54 1.91 -6.17 15.91
CA PRO A 54 0.77 -6.37 16.80
C PRO A 54 1.26 -6.54 18.25
N GLY A 55 0.68 -5.75 19.17
CA GLY A 55 1.01 -5.77 20.60
C GLY A 55 2.05 -4.74 21.05
N SER A 56 2.86 -4.16 20.15
CA SER A 56 3.68 -2.98 20.49
C SER A 56 3.08 -1.67 19.99
N ALA A 57 2.32 -1.74 18.90
CA ALA A 57 1.69 -0.58 18.26
C ALA A 57 0.63 0.11 19.14
N ASP A 58 -0.06 -0.66 19.99
CA ASP A 58 -1.06 -0.19 20.95
C ASP A 58 -0.56 -0.42 22.39
N SER A 59 0.66 0.06 22.66
CA SER A 59 1.27 -0.05 23.99
C SER A 59 1.46 1.32 24.61
N ASP A 60 1.25 1.42 25.92
CA ASP A 60 1.47 2.66 26.69
C ASP A 60 2.89 3.22 26.49
N ARG A 61 3.87 2.34 26.25
CA ARG A 61 5.26 2.72 25.94
C ARG A 61 5.37 3.59 24.69
N GLN A 62 4.56 3.31 23.66
CA GLN A 62 4.56 4.11 22.43
C GLN A 62 3.93 5.48 22.68
N LEU A 63 2.80 5.52 23.42
CA LEU A 63 2.18 6.79 23.82
C LEU A 63 3.14 7.68 24.62
N GLU A 64 3.89 7.11 25.58
CA GLU A 64 4.89 7.87 26.33
C GLU A 64 6.01 8.43 25.45
N GLN A 65 6.43 7.69 24.41
CA GLN A 65 7.43 8.17 23.47
C GLN A 65 6.87 9.30 22.61
N ASP A 66 5.66 9.13 22.09
CA ASP A 66 4.96 10.13 21.29
C ASP A 66 4.74 11.41 22.11
N GLU A 67 4.38 11.31 23.38
CA GLU A 67 4.22 12.46 24.28
C GLU A 67 5.55 13.19 24.51
N ARG A 68 6.66 12.46 24.69
CA ARG A 68 8.00 13.06 24.82
C ARG A 68 8.41 13.79 23.55
N GLU A 69 8.19 13.18 22.38
CA GLU A 69 8.54 13.77 21.08
C GLU A 69 7.65 14.97 20.73
N ALA A 70 6.35 14.91 21.04
CA ALA A 70 5.41 16.00 20.79
C ALA A 70 5.72 17.25 21.62
N VAL A 71 6.24 17.08 22.84
CA VAL A 71 6.67 18.19 23.71
C VAL A 71 8.06 18.71 23.34
N ASP A 72 8.86 17.94 22.58
CA ASP A 72 10.20 18.35 22.19
C ASP A 72 10.19 19.51 21.17
N LYS A 73 10.47 20.71 21.68
CA LYS A 73 10.60 21.94 20.88
C LYS A 73 11.87 21.96 20.03
N GLY A 74 12.80 21.03 20.22
CA GLY A 74 14.02 20.90 19.42
C GLY A 74 13.73 20.51 17.97
N ASN A 75 12.67 19.71 17.76
CA ASN A 75 12.20 19.29 16.43
C ASN A 75 11.38 20.38 15.71
N VAL A 76 11.06 21.48 16.40
CA VAL A 76 10.33 22.60 15.81
C VAL A 76 11.32 23.56 15.15
N LEU A 77 11.03 23.92 13.89
CA LEU A 77 11.77 24.97 13.19
C LEU A 77 11.68 26.29 13.97
N LYS A 78 12.82 26.85 14.34
CA LYS A 78 12.92 28.07 15.19
C LYS A 78 12.44 29.34 14.50
N GLU A 79 12.24 29.31 13.18
CA GLU A 79 11.98 30.49 12.36
C GLU A 79 10.68 30.38 11.57
N ARG A 80 10.15 31.53 11.14
CA ARG A 80 8.94 31.59 10.31
C ARG A 80 9.26 31.13 8.89
N THR A 81 8.72 29.97 8.50
CA THR A 81 8.87 29.42 7.14
C THR A 81 8.00 30.13 6.09
N ARG A 82 7.01 30.92 6.50
CA ARG A 82 6.13 31.64 5.57
C ARG A 82 6.93 32.70 4.79
N LYS A 83 7.04 32.53 3.47
CA LYS A 83 7.84 33.34 2.52
C LYS A 83 9.36 33.16 2.64
N ALA A 84 9.84 32.21 3.45
CA ALA A 84 11.26 31.88 3.47
C ALA A 84 11.64 31.20 2.15
N LYS A 85 12.83 31.52 1.62
CA LYS A 85 13.37 30.77 0.49
C LYS A 85 13.79 29.38 1.00
N PRO A 86 13.46 28.29 0.29
CA PRO A 86 13.94 26.97 0.66
C PRO A 86 15.48 26.96 0.68
N THR A 87 16.06 26.36 1.71
CA THR A 87 17.52 26.31 1.91
C THR A 87 18.21 25.26 1.05
N GLY A 88 17.45 24.48 0.28
CA GLY A 88 17.97 23.46 -0.63
C GLY A 88 17.05 23.22 -1.82
N THR A 89 17.62 22.64 -2.87
CA THR A 89 16.91 22.05 -3.99
C THR A 89 16.86 20.54 -3.79
N TYR A 90 15.76 19.89 -4.18
CA TYR A 90 15.72 18.44 -4.23
C TYR A 90 16.85 17.94 -5.15
N ALA A 91 17.68 17.04 -4.62
CA ALA A 91 18.73 16.36 -5.36
C ALA A 91 18.45 14.86 -5.28
N GLU A 92 18.56 14.18 -6.42
CA GLU A 92 18.45 12.72 -6.44
C GLU A 92 19.63 12.12 -5.66
N PRO A 93 19.37 11.13 -4.79
CA PRO A 93 20.44 10.42 -4.10
C PRO A 93 21.29 9.64 -5.12
N SER A 94 22.61 9.60 -4.91
CA SER A 94 23.49 8.75 -5.72
C SER A 94 23.26 7.27 -5.44
N ASP A 95 23.63 6.39 -6.38
CA ASP A 95 23.58 4.93 -6.22
C ASP A 95 24.32 4.46 -4.96
N ALA A 96 25.41 5.15 -4.61
CA ALA A 96 26.13 4.93 -3.36
C ALA A 96 25.29 5.21 -2.10
N GLN A 97 24.49 6.28 -2.12
CA GLN A 97 23.60 6.65 -1.01
C GLN A 97 22.36 5.75 -0.96
N MET A 98 21.95 5.20 -2.11
CA MET A 98 20.87 4.22 -2.20
C MET A 98 21.32 2.77 -1.94
N GLY A 99 22.61 2.53 -1.70
CA GLY A 99 23.14 1.18 -1.50
C GLY A 99 23.15 0.31 -2.76
N LEU A 100 23.01 0.91 -3.95
CA LEU A 100 22.96 0.25 -5.25
C LEU A 100 24.35 0.04 -5.89
N ARG A 101 25.41 -0.04 -5.07
CA ARG A 101 26.76 -0.26 -5.61
C ARG A 101 26.89 -1.68 -6.11
N GLU A 102 27.26 -1.85 -7.37
CA GLU A 102 27.70 -3.15 -7.89
C GLU A 102 29.04 -3.52 -7.24
N GLU A 103 29.04 -4.53 -6.37
CA GLU A 103 30.29 -5.21 -6.00
C GLU A 103 30.75 -6.02 -7.21
N ARG A 104 31.93 -5.68 -7.74
CA ARG A 104 32.60 -6.38 -8.82
C ARG A 104 33.54 -7.46 -8.29
#